data_AF-A0A668S0U4-F1
#
_entry.id   AF-A0A668S0U4-F1
#
_cell.length_a   1.000
_cell.length_b   1.000
_cell.length_c   1.000
_cell.angle_alpha   90.00
_cell.angle_beta   90.00
_cell.angle_gamma   90.00
#
_symmetry.space_group_name_H-M   'P 1'
#
loop_
_entity.id
_entity.type
_entity.pdbx_description
1 polymer ?
#
loop_
_entity_poly.entity_id
_entity_poly.type
_entity_poly.pdbx_seq_one_letter_code
_entity_poly.pdbx_strand_id
1 'polypeptide(L)'
;MFISQDREWFAGDCNRKTAEDLLQRINKDGAFLIRYSSAQSTHQPYTLAVLYQEKVYNIPIRFLEGKKNEEDRKIQDLDEMISYHKNNQLLLIDSKSQAKHTAHLTHPVRT
;
A
#
# COMPACT_ATOMS: atom_id res chain seq x y z
N MET A 1 -10.09 -22.64 1.74
CA MET A 1 -10.52 -21.45 2.50
C MET A 1 -9.35 -20.47 2.43
N PHE A 2 -9.42 -19.48 1.54
CA PHE A 2 -8.31 -18.57 1.27
C PHE A 2 -8.30 -17.49 2.36
N ILE A 3 -7.22 -17.45 3.16
CA ILE A 3 -7.05 -16.54 4.30
C ILE A 3 -6.61 -15.12 3.84
N SER A 4 -6.44 -14.92 2.53
CA SER A 4 -5.73 -13.75 1.97
C SER A 4 -6.48 -12.41 1.99
N GLN A 5 -7.77 -12.35 2.34
CA GLN A 5 -8.57 -11.11 2.26
C GLN A 5 -8.99 -10.46 3.59
N ASP A 6 -8.66 -11.03 4.75
CA ASP A 6 -9.09 -10.48 6.06
C ASP A 6 -8.03 -9.57 6.71
N ARG A 7 -7.39 -8.72 5.92
CA ARG A 7 -6.43 -7.72 6.42
C ARG A 7 -7.11 -6.36 6.47
N GLU A 8 -7.01 -5.69 7.62
CA GLU A 8 -7.56 -4.34 7.85
C GLU A 8 -7.01 -3.26 6.90
N TRP A 9 -5.90 -3.55 6.21
CA TRP A 9 -5.23 -2.66 5.28
C TRP A 9 -5.36 -3.09 3.80
N PHE A 10 -5.96 -4.25 3.50
CA PHE A 10 -6.05 -4.73 2.11
C PHE A 10 -7.42 -4.38 1.51
N ALA A 11 -7.40 -3.59 0.44
CA ALA A 11 -8.59 -3.10 -0.25
C ALA A 11 -8.87 -3.80 -1.59
N GLY A 12 -8.16 -4.90 -1.89
CA GLY A 12 -8.40 -5.72 -3.09
C GLY A 12 -8.43 -4.91 -4.38
N ASP A 13 -9.50 -5.05 -5.16
CA ASP A 13 -9.74 -4.38 -6.45
C ASP A 13 -10.12 -2.90 -6.35
N CYS A 14 -10.00 -2.30 -5.16
CA CYS A 14 -10.20 -0.86 -4.97
C CYS A 14 -9.37 -0.06 -5.97
N ASN A 15 -10.06 0.75 -6.79
CA ASN A 15 -9.38 1.57 -7.78
C ASN A 15 -8.68 2.77 -7.13
N ARG A 16 -7.75 3.38 -7.88
CA ARG A 16 -6.95 4.52 -7.39
C ARG A 16 -7.78 5.66 -6.83
N LYS A 17 -8.84 6.08 -7.54
CA LYS A 17 -9.68 7.21 -7.14
C LYS A 17 -10.40 6.92 -5.83
N THR A 18 -10.96 5.72 -5.69
CA THR A 18 -11.67 5.30 -4.47
C THR A 18 -10.72 5.25 -3.28
N ALA A 19 -9.50 4.74 -3.48
CA ALA A 19 -8.47 4.75 -2.46
C ALA A 19 -8.08 6.17 -2.02
N GLU A 20 -7.90 7.08 -2.98
CA GLU A 20 -7.57 8.48 -2.71
C GLU A 20 -8.70 9.19 -1.94
N ASP A 21 -9.94 9.05 -2.39
CA ASP A 21 -11.12 9.63 -1.74
C ASP A 21 -11.28 9.09 -0.30
N LEU A 22 -11.07 7.78 -0.11
CA LEU A 22 -11.19 7.14 1.20
C LEU A 22 -10.12 7.63 2.18
N LEU A 23 -8.86 7.66 1.74
CA LEU A 23 -7.76 8.16 2.57
C LEU A 23 -7.96 9.64 2.93
N GLN A 24 -8.37 10.47 1.97
CA GLN A 24 -8.68 11.88 2.22
C GLN A 24 -9.83 12.07 3.22
N ARG A 25 -10.84 11.20 3.22
CA ARG A 25 -11.92 11.22 4.22
C ARG A 25 -11.43 10.88 5.63
N ILE A 26 -10.47 9.96 5.76
CA ILE A 26 -9.85 9.64 7.05
C ILE A 26 -9.03 10.82 7.57
N ASN A 27 -8.36 11.55 6.67
CA ASN A 27 -7.61 12.77 6.95
C ASN A 27 -6.63 12.66 8.13
N LYS A 28 -5.84 11.57 8.15
CA LYS A 28 -4.79 11.33 9.13
C LYS A 28 -3.49 10.98 8.44
N ASP A 29 -2.41 11.65 8.83
CA ASP A 29 -1.08 11.27 8.37
C ASP A 29 -0.75 9.84 8.77
N GLY A 30 -0.19 9.09 7.83
CA GLY A 30 0.07 7.67 7.98
C GLY A 30 -1.16 6.79 7.80
N ALA A 31 -2.29 7.33 7.31
CA ALA A 31 -3.39 6.52 6.82
C ALA A 31 -2.99 5.81 5.53
N PHE A 32 -3.28 4.51 5.42
CA PHE A 32 -2.82 3.72 4.31
C PHE A 32 -3.73 2.54 3.96
N LEU A 33 -3.59 2.07 2.72
CA LEU A 33 -4.16 0.81 2.25
C LEU A 33 -3.29 0.20 1.15
N ILE A 34 -3.41 -1.10 0.94
CA ILE A 34 -2.85 -1.81 -0.21
C ILE A 34 -3.99 -2.24 -1.12
N ARG A 35 -3.83 -1.98 -2.41
CA ARG A 35 -4.76 -2.39 -3.47
C ARG A 35 -4.01 -3.13 -4.57
N TYR A 36 -4.73 -3.84 -5.41
CA TYR A 36 -4.14 -4.33 -6.66
C TYR A 36 -3.67 -3.15 -7.53
N SER A 37 -2.53 -3.35 -8.18
CA SER A 37 -1.99 -2.41 -9.14
C SER A 37 -2.88 -2.37 -10.37
N SER A 38 -3.16 -1.18 -10.90
CA SER A 38 -3.99 -1.03 -12.10
C SER A 38 -3.36 -1.63 -13.35
N ALA A 39 -2.02 -1.78 -13.36
CA ALA A 39 -1.30 -2.43 -14.44
C ALA A 39 -1.31 -3.97 -14.34
N GLN A 40 -1.66 -4.51 -13.16
CA GLN A 40 -1.68 -5.95 -12.85
C GLN A 40 -0.47 -6.75 -13.38
N SER A 41 0.71 -6.12 -13.40
CA SER A 41 1.95 -6.77 -13.80
C SER A 41 2.38 -7.78 -12.75
N THR A 42 2.92 -8.93 -13.19
CA THR A 42 3.47 -9.96 -12.30
C THR A 42 4.56 -9.42 -11.38
N HIS A 43 5.31 -8.43 -11.84
CA HIS A 43 6.41 -7.78 -11.11
C HIS A 43 5.94 -6.66 -10.20
N GLN A 44 4.75 -6.10 -10.44
CA GLN A 44 4.16 -5.04 -9.63
C GLN A 44 2.65 -5.29 -9.42
N PRO A 45 2.30 -6.34 -8.66
CA PRO A 45 0.91 -6.75 -8.47
C PRO A 45 0.14 -5.81 -7.53
N TYR A 46 0.81 -5.07 -6.64
CA TYR A 46 0.16 -4.24 -5.64
C TYR A 46 0.63 -2.79 -5.67
N THR A 47 -0.17 -1.90 -5.07
CA THR A 47 0.15 -0.50 -4.81
C THR A 47 -0.18 -0.18 -3.36
N LEU A 48 0.79 0.36 -2.63
CA LEU A 48 0.57 0.96 -1.31
C LEU A 48 0.16 2.42 -1.51
N ALA A 49 -1.04 2.78 -1.05
CA ALA A 49 -1.49 4.17 -1.01
C ALA A 49 -1.34 4.70 0.42
N VAL A 50 -0.66 5.84 0.59
CA VAL A 50 -0.41 6.47 1.90
C VAL A 50 -0.81 7.94 1.85
N LEU A 51 -1.61 8.39 2.81
CA LEU A 51 -1.88 9.81 3.04
C LEU A 51 -0.78 10.39 3.94
N TYR A 52 -0.20 11.49 3.49
CA TYR A 52 0.72 12.29 4.28
C TYR A 52 0.66 13.74 3.81
N GLN A 53 0.50 14.69 4.72
CA GLN A 53 0.41 16.13 4.43
C GLN A 53 -0.62 16.43 3.32
N GLU A 54 -1.84 15.94 3.50
CA GLU A 54 -2.98 16.13 2.59
C GLU A 54 -2.78 15.54 1.17
N LYS A 55 -1.69 14.80 0.96
CA LYS A 55 -1.35 14.18 -0.31
C LYS A 55 -1.35 12.66 -0.21
N VAL A 56 -1.92 12.02 -1.22
CA VAL A 56 -1.87 10.55 -1.35
C VAL A 56 -0.69 10.14 -2.25
N TYR A 57 0.23 9.39 -1.68
CA TYR A 57 1.36 8.77 -2.37
C TYR A 57 0.97 7.36 -2.81
N ASN A 58 1.04 7.10 -4.13
CA ASN A 58 0.79 5.78 -4.69
C ASN A 58 2.13 5.10 -4.99
N ILE A 59 2.53 4.16 -4.14
CA ILE A 59 3.85 3.51 -4.16
C ILE A 59 3.73 2.12 -4.80
N PRO A 60 4.35 1.89 -5.96
CA PRO A 60 4.53 0.56 -6.56
C PRO A 60 5.18 -0.44 -5.60
N ILE A 61 4.53 -1.56 -5.30
CA ILE A 61 5.18 -2.68 -4.61
C ILE A 61 5.67 -3.67 -5.67
N ARG A 62 6.99 -3.90 -5.71
CA ARG A 62 7.62 -4.77 -6.70
C ARG A 62 8.12 -6.06 -6.08
N PHE A 63 7.94 -7.16 -6.79
CA PHE A 63 8.46 -8.48 -6.41
C PHE A 63 9.48 -8.92 -7.44
N LEU A 64 10.59 -9.50 -6.98
CA LEU A 64 11.58 -10.12 -7.86
C LEU A 64 10.98 -11.39 -8.47
N GLU A 65 11.32 -11.70 -9.73
CA GLU A 65 10.80 -12.89 -10.40
C GLU A 65 11.26 -14.17 -9.69
N GLY A 66 10.30 -14.90 -9.14
CA GLY A 66 10.48 -16.23 -8.55
C GLY A 66 9.13 -16.95 -8.53
N LYS A 67 9.08 -18.12 -9.17
CA LYS A 67 7.99 -19.12 -9.32
C LYS A 67 6.53 -18.64 -9.18
N LYS A 68 5.75 -18.90 -10.23
CA LYS A 68 4.37 -18.44 -10.52
C LYS A 68 3.26 -18.71 -9.48
N ASN A 69 3.49 -19.36 -8.34
CA ASN A 69 2.43 -19.87 -7.46
C ASN A 69 2.65 -19.59 -5.97
N GLU A 70 2.80 -18.32 -5.56
CA GLU A 70 2.85 -17.99 -4.12
C GLU A 70 2.10 -16.69 -3.80
N GLU A 71 0.82 -16.58 -4.17
CA GLU A 71 -0.01 -15.45 -3.70
C GLU A 71 0.00 -15.36 -2.16
N ASP A 72 -0.09 -16.50 -1.47
CA ASP A 72 -0.01 -16.55 -0.01
C ASP A 72 1.33 -16.02 0.53
N ARG A 73 2.46 -16.31 -0.14
CA ARG A 73 3.77 -15.75 0.26
C ARG A 73 3.85 -14.26 0.00
N LYS A 74 3.33 -13.78 -1.13
CA LYS A 74 3.28 -12.34 -1.40
C LYS A 74 2.49 -11.61 -0.32
N ILE A 75 1.37 -12.18 0.14
CA ILE A 75 0.60 -11.61 1.25
C ILE A 75 1.42 -11.62 2.55
N GLN A 76 2.14 -12.70 2.86
CA GLN A 76 3.05 -12.73 4.02
C GLN A 76 4.13 -11.64 3.94
N ASP A 77 4.75 -11.45 2.78
CA ASP A 77 5.74 -10.38 2.57
C ASP A 77 5.13 -8.99 2.78
N LEU A 78 3.85 -8.79 2.39
CA LEU A 78 3.12 -7.55 2.67
C LEU A 78 2.87 -7.37 4.17
N ASP A 79 2.49 -8.42 4.90
CA ASP A 79 2.31 -8.36 6.35
C ASP A 79 3.58 -7.96 7.09
N GLU A 80 4.71 -8.53 6.68
CA GLU A 80 6.02 -8.19 7.22
C GLU A 80 6.38 -6.73 6.90
N MET A 81 6.18 -6.29 5.65
CA MET A 81 6.41 -4.91 5.23
C MET A 81 5.56 -3.91 6.04
N ILE A 82 4.26 -4.18 6.20
CA ILE A 82 3.36 -3.33 6.99
C ILE A 82 3.79 -3.31 8.45
N SER A 83 4.06 -4.47 9.04
CA SER A 83 4.47 -4.58 10.45
C SER A 83 5.78 -3.85 10.72
N TYR A 84 6.74 -3.94 9.80
CA TYR A 84 7.99 -3.21 9.88
C TYR A 84 7.77 -1.69 9.84
N HIS A 85 6.97 -1.19 8.90
CA HIS A 85 6.73 0.24 8.71
C HIS A 85 5.74 0.87 9.68
N LYS A 86 5.12 0.08 10.58
CA LYS A 86 4.46 0.62 11.79
C LYS A 86 5.48 1.36 12.68
N ASN A 87 6.67 0.78 12.85
CA ASN A 87 7.71 1.34 13.73
C ASN A 87 8.86 2.02 12.97
N ASN A 88 9.00 1.76 11.68
CA ASN A 88 10.08 2.30 10.86
C ASN A 88 9.55 3.24 9.77
N GLN A 89 10.21 4.38 9.60
CA GLN A 89 9.81 5.40 8.63
C GLN A 89 9.91 4.90 7.19
N LEU A 90 8.81 5.05 6.44
CA LEU A 90 8.76 4.84 4.99
C LEU A 90 9.11 6.14 4.26
N LEU A 91 10.05 6.08 3.32
CA LEU A 91 10.43 7.23 2.48
C LEU A 91 9.34 7.50 1.43
N LEU A 92 8.87 8.74 1.41
CA LEU A 92 7.91 9.25 0.43
C LEU A 92 8.61 10.29 -0.45
N ILE A 93 8.53 10.11 -1.77
CA ILE A 93 9.14 11.02 -2.74
C ILE A 93 8.04 11.65 -3.59
N ASP A 94 7.97 12.98 -3.56
CA ASP A 94 7.09 13.73 -4.44
C ASP A 94 7.62 13.67 -5.88
N SER A 95 6.85 13.10 -6.80
CA SER A 95 7.28 12.97 -8.20
C SER A 95 7.43 14.31 -8.92
N LYS A 96 6.73 15.37 -8.49
CA LYS A 96 6.79 16.70 -9.11
C LYS A 96 7.90 17.55 -8.52
N SER A 97 7.97 17.65 -7.19
CA SER A 97 8.93 18.53 -6.52
C SER A 97 10.24 17.85 -6.11
N GLN A 98 10.30 16.51 -6.18
CA GLN A 98 11.39 15.70 -5.63
C GLN A 98 11.61 15.87 -4.11
N ALA A 99 10.63 16.48 -3.42
CA ALA A 99 10.65 16.59 -1.98
C ALA A 99 10.60 15.19 -1.34
N LYS A 100 11.39 15.03 -0.27
CA LYS A 100 11.49 13.79 0.49
C LYS A 100 10.80 13.98 1.83
N HIS A 101 9.87 13.10 2.13
CA HIS A 101 9.18 13.03 3.40
C HIS A 101 9.30 11.62 3.96
N THR A 102 8.95 11.46 5.23
CA THR A 102 8.85 10.14 5.86
C THR A 102 7.56 10.01 6.62
N ALA A 103 6.97 8.82 6.61
CA ALA A 103 5.75 8.51 7.34
C ALA A 103 5.79 7.10 7.94
N HIS A 104 5.07 6.90 9.05
CA HIS A 104 4.77 5.57 9.58
C HIS A 104 3.43 5.08 9.04
N LEU A 105 3.27 3.77 8.90
CA LEU A 105 2.00 3.16 8.50
C LEU A 105 1.17 2.88 9.76
N THR A 106 0.37 3.86 10.19
CA THR A 106 -0.26 3.86 11.52
C THR A 106 -1.78 3.68 11.50
N HIS A 107 -2.45 4.08 10.41
CA HIS A 107 -3.90 4.02 10.31
C HIS A 107 -4.31 3.16 9.11
N PRO A 108 -4.44 1.84 9.26
CA PRO A 108 -4.89 0.97 8.18
C PRO A 108 -6.33 1.27 7.79
N VAL A 109 -6.62 1.16 6.50
CA VAL A 109 -7.95 1.42 5.93
C VAL A 109 -8.31 0.30 4.95
N ARG A 110 -9.57 -0.12 4.97
CA ARG A 110 -10.17 -1.02 3.97
C ARG A 110 -11.47 -0.44 3.44
N THR A 111 -11.85 -0.83 2.23
CA THR A 111 -13.13 -0.50 1.60
C THR A 111 -14.27 -1.36 2.12
#